data_AF-A0A523XVL7-F1
#
_entry.id   AF-A0A523XVL7-F1
#
_cell.length_a   1.000
_cell.length_b   1.000
_cell.length_c   1.000
_cell.angle_alpha   90.00
_cell.angle_beta   90.00
_cell.angle_gamma   90.00
#
_symmetry.space_group_name_H-M   'P 1'
#
loop_
_entity.id
_entity.type
_entity.pdbx_description
1 polymer ?
#
loop_
_entity_poly.entity_id
_entity_poly.type
_entity_poly.pdbx_seq_one_letter_code
_entity_poly.pdbx_strand_id
1 'polypeptide(L)'
;TQYKNIDPVALDLGPKACTAAKYNMCIEPDGSEIPCQSWYEPIGNILTDSWDNIWNSELATKIRNKEMIMDECKACEDLPICGGGCPLYNSANEYLCTESKSAG
;
A
#
# COMPACT_ATOMS: atom_id res chain seq x y z
N THR A 1 1.79 6.29 12.69
CA THR A 1 2.16 6.25 11.26
C THR A 1 2.87 7.55 10.90
N GLN A 2 3.68 7.58 9.83
CA GLN A 2 4.40 8.80 9.44
C GLN A 2 3.47 10.01 9.18
N TYR A 3 2.20 9.77 8.86
CA TYR A 3 1.18 10.80 8.68
C TYR A 3 0.74 11.52 9.96
N LYS A 4 1.17 11.07 11.16
CA LYS A 4 1.03 11.84 12.40
C LYS A 4 2.06 12.97 12.52
N ASN A 5 3.18 12.86 11.80
CA ASN A 5 4.29 13.82 11.85
C ASN A 5 4.28 14.80 10.67
N ILE A 6 3.66 14.41 9.54
CA ILE A 6 3.61 15.20 8.30
C ILE A 6 2.21 15.07 7.69
N ASP A 7 1.60 16.21 7.37
CA ASP A 7 0.36 16.29 6.60
C ASP A 7 0.69 16.45 5.10
N PRO A 8 0.69 15.37 4.29
CA PRO A 8 1.03 15.46 2.88
C PRO A 8 0.01 16.25 2.08
N VAL A 9 -1.25 16.35 2.53
CA VAL A 9 -2.29 17.11 1.83
C VAL A 9 -2.07 18.60 2.02
N ALA A 10 -1.71 19.02 3.24
CA ALA A 10 -1.33 20.41 3.51
C ALA A 10 -0.06 20.84 2.74
N LEU A 11 0.77 19.87 2.34
CA LEU A 11 2.01 20.08 1.58
C LEU A 11 1.88 19.78 0.08
N ASP A 12 0.67 19.47 -0.41
CA ASP A 12 0.40 19.09 -1.81
C ASP A 12 1.23 17.89 -2.33
N LEU A 13 1.62 16.99 -1.43
CA LEU A 13 2.40 15.78 -1.70
C LEU A 13 1.52 14.55 -2.00
N GLY A 14 0.20 14.72 -2.12
CA GLY A 14 -0.75 13.67 -2.48
C GLY A 14 -1.62 13.15 -1.32
N PRO A 15 -2.42 12.09 -1.57
CA PRO A 15 -3.43 11.62 -0.62
C PRO A 15 -2.79 11.07 0.66
N LYS A 16 -3.46 11.30 1.80
CA LYS A 16 -3.06 10.78 3.13
C LYS A 16 -3.12 9.26 3.27
N ALA A 17 -3.67 8.55 2.29
CA ALA A 17 -3.93 7.11 2.36
C ALA A 17 -3.35 6.38 1.15
N CYS A 18 -2.89 5.16 1.38
CA CYS A 18 -2.42 4.27 0.33
C CYS A 18 -3.51 4.03 -0.72
N THR A 19 -3.12 4.03 -2.00
CA THR A 19 -4.01 3.82 -3.14
C THR A 19 -3.87 2.43 -3.78
N ALA A 20 -2.91 1.63 -3.31
CA ALA A 20 -2.60 0.30 -3.82
C ALA A 20 -3.84 -0.60 -3.83
N ALA A 21 -4.03 -1.35 -4.92
CA ALA A 21 -5.17 -2.22 -5.13
C ALA A 21 -6.54 -1.54 -4.92
N LYS A 22 -6.61 -0.20 -5.05
CA LYS A 22 -7.84 0.60 -4.83
C LYS A 22 -8.09 1.60 -5.96
N TYR A 23 -7.19 2.56 -6.14
CA TYR A 23 -7.27 3.53 -7.24
C TYR A 23 -6.21 3.25 -8.30
N ASN A 24 -5.12 2.56 -7.93
CA ASN A 24 -4.08 2.16 -8.84
C ASN A 24 -3.62 0.72 -8.59
N MET A 25 -3.12 0.13 -9.68
CA MET A 25 -2.42 -1.13 -9.82
C MET A 25 -1.39 -0.95 -10.96
N CYS A 26 -0.38 -1.80 -11.05
CA CYS A 26 0.66 -1.68 -12.06
C CYS A 26 0.84 -3.00 -12.82
N ILE A 27 0.96 -2.90 -14.14
CA ILE A 27 1.29 -4.02 -15.01
C ILE A 27 2.80 -3.98 -15.26
N GLU A 28 3.48 -5.07 -14.94
CA GLU A 28 4.88 -5.32 -15.28
C GLU A 28 5.03 -5.73 -16.76
N PRO A 29 6.23 -5.62 -17.36
CA PRO A 29 6.44 -5.92 -18.79
C PRO A 29 6.06 -7.33 -19.25
N ASP A 30 5.99 -8.29 -18.32
CA ASP A 30 5.57 -9.68 -18.57
C ASP A 30 4.06 -9.91 -18.44
N GLY A 31 3.29 -8.84 -18.17
CA GLY A 31 1.84 -8.88 -17.94
C GLY A 31 1.44 -9.15 -16.49
N SER A 32 2.39 -9.36 -15.57
CA SER A 32 2.08 -9.52 -14.15
C SER A 32 1.48 -8.24 -13.58
N GLU A 33 0.37 -8.37 -12.86
CA GLU A 33 -0.29 -7.27 -12.16
C GLU A 33 0.18 -7.24 -10.71
N ILE A 34 0.60 -6.06 -10.25
CA ILE A 34 1.03 -5.82 -8.88
C ILE A 34 0.17 -4.74 -8.20
N PRO A 35 -0.02 -4.78 -6.86
CA PRO A 35 -0.89 -3.83 -6.17
C PRO A 35 -0.46 -2.36 -6.30
N CYS A 36 0.84 -2.09 -6.49
CA CYS A 36 1.46 -0.77 -6.59
C CYS A 36 2.88 -0.92 -7.18
N GLN A 37 3.41 0.12 -7.82
CA GLN A 37 4.75 0.16 -8.44
C GLN A 37 5.95 -0.20 -7.54
N SER A 38 5.74 -0.35 -6.22
CA SER A 38 6.78 -0.72 -5.26
C SER A 38 6.53 -2.10 -4.63
N TRP A 39 5.47 -2.79 -5.02
CA TRP A 39 5.01 -4.04 -4.43
C TRP A 39 5.23 -5.19 -5.42
N TYR A 40 6.45 -5.71 -5.50
CA TYR A 40 6.86 -6.75 -6.47
C TYR A 40 6.30 -8.16 -6.19
N GLU A 41 5.11 -8.25 -5.62
CA GLU A 41 4.36 -9.49 -5.42
C GLU A 41 3.19 -9.50 -6.39
N PRO A 42 3.20 -10.39 -7.41
CA PRO A 42 2.14 -10.43 -8.40
C PRO A 42 0.84 -10.96 -7.80
N ILE A 43 -0.27 -10.34 -8.19
CA ILE A 43 -1.64 -10.73 -7.80
C ILE A 43 -2.45 -11.33 -8.95
N GLY A 44 -1.79 -11.55 -10.09
CA GLY A 44 -2.30 -12.22 -11.27
C GLY A 44 -1.54 -11.76 -12.52
N ASN A 45 -1.98 -12.18 -13.70
CA ASN A 45 -1.42 -11.75 -14.97
C ASN A 45 -2.53 -11.35 -15.96
N ILE A 46 -2.47 -10.11 -16.48
CA ILE A 46 -3.52 -9.52 -17.33
C ILE A 46 -3.69 -10.25 -18.67
N LEU A 47 -2.69 -11.03 -19.09
CA LEU A 47 -2.70 -11.78 -20.34
C LEU A 47 -3.38 -13.15 -20.20
N THR A 48 -3.48 -13.70 -18.98
CA THR A 48 -3.98 -15.05 -18.74
C THR A 48 -5.18 -15.11 -17.81
N ASP A 49 -5.31 -14.16 -16.89
CA ASP A 49 -6.34 -14.17 -15.86
C ASP A 49 -7.47 -13.17 -16.19
N SER A 50 -8.68 -13.47 -15.72
CA SER A 50 -9.76 -12.50 -15.79
C SER A 50 -9.49 -11.33 -14.84
N TRP A 51 -9.86 -10.12 -15.24
CA TRP A 51 -9.74 -8.94 -14.39
C TRP A 51 -10.41 -9.12 -13.03
N ASP A 52 -11.56 -9.79 -12.96
CA ASP A 52 -12.28 -10.02 -11.70
C ASP A 52 -11.44 -10.86 -10.71
N ASN A 53 -10.72 -11.88 -11.21
CA ASN A 53 -9.83 -12.68 -10.38
C ASN A 53 -8.62 -11.88 -9.88
N ILE A 54 -8.01 -11.06 -10.74
CA ILE A 54 -6.86 -10.20 -10.39
C ILE A 54 -7.30 -9.17 -9.34
N TRP A 55 -8.39 -8.45 -9.63
CA TRP A 55 -8.94 -7.41 -8.78
C TRP A 55 -9.35 -7.94 -7.41
N ASN A 56 -9.99 -9.12 -7.36
CA ASN A 56 -10.45 -9.76 -6.12
C ASN A 56 -9.45 -10.78 -5.55
N SER A 57 -8.18 -10.73 -5.97
CA SER A 57 -7.12 -11.53 -5.35
C SER A 57 -7.08 -11.32 -3.82
N GLU A 58 -6.59 -12.33 -3.11
CA GLU A 58 -6.55 -12.32 -1.64
C GLU A 58 -5.78 -11.11 -1.11
N LEU A 59 -4.61 -10.84 -1.68
CA LEU A 59 -3.77 -9.71 -1.28
C LEU A 59 -4.44 -8.36 -1.56
N ALA A 60 -5.00 -8.17 -2.77
CA ALA A 60 -5.69 -6.93 -3.12
C ALA A 60 -6.87 -6.65 -2.17
N THR A 61 -7.61 -7.71 -1.80
CA THR A 61 -8.73 -7.64 -0.87
C THR A 61 -8.26 -7.26 0.54
N LYS A 62 -7.21 -7.90 1.07
CA LYS A 62 -6.61 -7.55 2.36
C LYS A 62 -6.14 -6.09 2.44
N ILE A 63 -5.52 -5.60 1.37
CA ILE A 63 -5.08 -4.20 1.26
C ILE A 63 -6.29 -3.26 1.34
N ARG A 64 -7.33 -3.48 0.52
CA ARG A 64 -8.55 -2.63 0.52
C ARG A 64 -9.29 -2.65 1.84
N ASN A 65 -9.32 -3.80 2.52
CA ASN A 65 -9.96 -3.97 3.82
C ASN A 65 -9.13 -3.44 4.99
N LYS A 66 -7.91 -2.91 4.73
CA LYS A 66 -6.99 -2.40 5.77
C LYS A 66 -6.64 -3.46 6.81
N GLU A 67 -6.51 -4.72 6.39
CA GLU A 67 -6.18 -5.84 7.28
C GLU A 67 -4.69 -5.87 7.66
N MET A 68 -3.86 -5.10 6.95
CA MET A 68 -2.41 -5.04 7.10
C MET A 68 -1.95 -3.74 7.79
N ILE A 69 -2.64 -3.34 8.86
CA ILE A 69 -2.30 -2.17 9.69
C ILE A 69 -1.58 -2.60 10.97
N MET A 70 -0.70 -1.73 11.49
CA MET A 70 -0.06 -1.94 12.79
C MET A 70 -1.10 -1.92 13.93
N ASP A 71 -0.84 -2.66 15.01
CA ASP A 71 -1.77 -2.76 16.14
C ASP A 71 -2.12 -1.40 16.77
N GLU A 72 -1.14 -0.51 16.86
CA GLU A 72 -1.31 0.87 17.35
C GLU A 72 -2.32 1.67 16.54
N CYS A 73 -2.54 1.31 15.26
CA CYS A 73 -3.48 1.99 14.38
C CYS A 73 -4.92 1.55 14.62
N LYS A 74 -5.17 0.37 15.22
CA LYS A 74 -6.51 -0.18 15.42
C LYS A 74 -7.40 0.69 16.32
N ALA A 75 -6.80 1.44 17.24
CA ALA A 75 -7.49 2.37 18.13
C ALA A 75 -7.24 3.86 17.79
N CYS A 76 -6.66 4.15 16.62
CA CYS A 76 -6.28 5.50 16.23
C CYS A 76 -7.45 6.24 15.56
N GLU A 77 -7.80 7.42 16.09
CA GLU A 77 -8.88 8.27 15.54
C GLU A 77 -8.62 8.73 14.09
N ASP A 78 -7.34 8.90 13.71
CA ASP A 78 -6.95 9.28 12.34
C ASP A 78 -6.94 8.11 11.34
N LEU A 79 -7.24 6.87 11.76
CA LEU A 79 -7.24 5.70 10.86
C LEU A 79 -8.17 5.86 9.65
N PRO A 80 -9.38 6.44 9.76
CA PRO A 80 -10.25 6.70 8.61
C PRO A 80 -9.59 7.63 7.58
N ILE A 81 -8.74 8.55 8.03
CA ILE A 81 -8.09 9.57 7.20
C ILE A 81 -6.82 9.02 6.54
N CYS A 82 -5.92 8.42 7.34
CA CYS A 82 -4.61 7.96 6.84
C CYS A 82 -4.61 6.51 6.33
N GLY A 83 -5.64 5.73 6.66
CA GLY A 83 -5.76 4.33 6.25
C GLY A 83 -4.71 3.37 6.86
N GLY A 84 -3.88 3.83 7.80
CA GLY A 84 -2.85 3.01 8.43
C GLY A 84 -1.49 3.06 7.74
N GLY A 85 -1.27 3.98 6.80
CA GLY A 85 0.00 4.10 6.08
C GLY A 85 0.12 3.15 4.89
N CYS A 86 1.36 2.87 4.48
CA CYS A 86 1.65 1.91 3.43
C CYS A 86 1.59 0.48 4.01
N PRO A 87 0.72 -0.42 3.49
CA PRO A 87 0.61 -1.77 4.04
C PRO A 87 1.86 -2.62 3.78
N LEU A 88 2.59 -2.39 2.68
CA LEU A 88 3.87 -3.06 2.38
C LEU A 88 4.91 -2.80 3.49
N TYR A 89 4.97 -1.54 3.93
CA TYR A 89 5.87 -1.14 5.01
C TYR A 89 5.47 -1.80 6.34
N ASN A 90 4.17 -1.83 6.63
CA ASN A 90 3.65 -2.45 7.85
C ASN A 90 3.89 -3.97 7.88
N SER A 91 3.82 -4.67 6.74
CA SER A 91 4.03 -6.11 6.66
C SER A 91 5.49 -6.52 6.65
N ALA A 92 6.37 -5.71 6.08
CA ALA A 92 7.81 -5.99 6.04
C ALA A 92 8.48 -5.78 7.40
N ASN A 93 7.90 -4.97 8.29
CA ASN A 93 8.49 -4.53 9.55
C ASN A 93 9.93 -3.96 9.37
N GLU A 94 10.26 -3.54 8.15
CA GLU A 94 11.61 -3.20 7.73
C GLU A 94 11.56 -2.10 6.66
N TYR A 95 12.51 -1.18 6.78
CA TYR A 95 12.68 -0.07 5.84
C TYR A 95 13.38 -0.59 4.58
N LEU A 96 12.63 -0.75 3.47
CA LEU A 96 13.22 -1.10 2.17
C LEU A 96 14.03 0.04 1.53
N CYS A 97 14.11 1.20 2.16
CA CYS A 97 15.02 2.26 1.76
C CYS A 97 16.24 2.24 2.68
N THR A 98 17.27 1.50 2.27
CA THR A 98 18.56 1.39 2.97
C THR A 98 19.26 2.74 3.16
N GLU A 99 18.82 3.80 2.47
CA GLU A 99 19.42 5.14 2.54
C GLU A 99 18.67 6.17 3.39
N SER A 100 17.52 5.83 4.01
CA SER A 100 16.78 6.78 4.86
C SER A 100 16.94 6.55 6.37
N LYS A 101 17.91 5.72 6.78
CA LYS A 101 18.51 5.89 8.11
C LYS A 101 19.36 7.16 8.07
N SER A 102 18.72 8.32 8.20
CA SER A 102 19.42 9.52 8.64
C SER A 102 20.14 9.14 9.92
N ALA A 103 21.48 9.11 9.85
CA ALA A 103 22.34 8.89 10.98
C ALA A 103 21.93 9.90 12.07
N GLY A 104 21.49 9.38 13.21
CA GLY A 104 21.38 10.07 14.48
C GLY A 104 22.36 9.42 15.43
#